data_AF-A0A1L3FFZ3-F1
#
_entry.id   AF-A0A1L3FFZ3-F1
#
_cell.length_a   1.000
_cell.length_b   1.000
_cell.length_c   1.000
_cell.angle_alpha   90.00
_cell.angle_beta   90.00
_cell.angle_gamma   90.00
#
_symmetry.space_group_name_H-M   'P 1'
#
loop_
_entity.id
_entity.type
_entity.pdbx_description
1 polymer ?
#
loop_
_entity_poly.entity_id
_entity_poly.type
_entity_poly.pdbx_seq_one_letter_code
_entity_poly.pdbx_strand_id
1 'polypeptide(L)'
;MSHTSGVFATDLAAGKWLFITAVAAGPQGPQGNPCTNGTDGVDGADGTNGVNGIGYGGTSITSLTIGAGTKTFATQNVLAYLPGNYVRASSVANGANFMEGAVASYSGGALTLNVTSFGGAGTFADWTFSVAGLPGTLSSYAQAESGAVSSPLIRRLNNTLFASEFGAVGDDTTNDYTSLQAFLNAVASSGKEGRFDSGKRYFVSGNDLTFTGGAGHNGRALFGYGAQLRTDPSQFGRVGLVITRPNFTFARPEEARITLIEGLSFNAYQNGNGAFGIQGTGISNLVLRNLSFASGADGGTPPNVNYAAINLKQTSNVDPDTGCFWIEIEHCRFRGGATGMPNALWLEGAINAVSITQNNFANVDTAIRLLAADRTGTDTANAATIPNGVKMIDNSFEGILDGIKFNGNTTTTNKSRSVGLQV
;
A
#
# COMPACT_ATOMS: atom_id res chain seq x y z
N MET A 1 22.98 -61.65 75.86
CA MET A 1 21.79 -61.42 75.00
C MET A 1 22.23 -61.66 73.58
N SER A 2 21.42 -62.35 72.77
CA SER A 2 21.80 -62.70 71.40
C SER A 2 21.81 -61.44 70.53
N HIS A 3 22.96 -61.10 69.94
CA HIS A 3 23.09 -59.94 69.05
C HIS A 3 22.91 -60.40 67.59
N THR A 4 21.66 -60.49 67.16
CA THR A 4 21.30 -60.90 65.79
C THR A 4 21.35 -59.72 64.83
N SER A 5 21.67 -59.96 63.55
CA SER A 5 21.90 -58.94 62.51
C SER A 5 20.79 -57.88 62.37
N GLY A 6 19.56 -58.20 62.77
CA GLY A 6 18.43 -57.26 62.75
C GLY A 6 18.49 -56.10 63.75
N VAL A 7 19.45 -56.10 64.70
CA VAL A 7 19.58 -55.05 65.74
C VAL A 7 20.94 -54.34 65.71
N PHE A 8 21.72 -54.57 64.65
CA PHE A 8 23.11 -54.11 64.51
C PHE A 8 23.28 -52.60 64.69
N ALA A 9 22.43 -51.79 64.06
CA ALA A 9 22.49 -50.33 64.19
C ALA A 9 22.26 -49.86 65.64
N THR A 10 21.38 -50.54 66.37
CA THR A 10 21.06 -50.21 67.76
C THR A 10 22.22 -50.59 68.70
N ASP A 11 22.85 -51.74 68.47
CA ASP A 11 23.99 -52.15 69.29
C ASP A 11 25.27 -51.37 68.96
N LEU A 12 25.43 -50.90 67.73
CA LEU A 12 26.51 -49.98 67.33
C LEU A 12 26.33 -48.61 67.99
N ALA A 13 25.11 -48.06 68.00
CA ALA A 13 24.80 -46.80 68.68
C ALA A 13 24.93 -46.88 70.21
N ALA A 14 24.70 -48.07 70.78
CA ALA A 14 24.89 -48.33 72.20
C ALA A 14 26.36 -48.62 72.59
N GLY A 15 27.31 -48.53 71.66
CA GLY A 15 28.74 -48.73 71.92
C GLY A 15 29.11 -50.15 72.35
N LYS A 16 28.24 -51.14 72.10
CA LYS A 16 28.46 -52.53 72.53
C LYS A 16 29.43 -53.30 71.65
N TRP A 17 29.81 -52.71 70.52
CA TRP A 17 30.79 -53.27 69.59
C TRP A 17 32.06 -52.43 69.63
N LEU A 18 33.12 -53.02 70.16
CA LEU A 18 34.46 -52.47 70.10
C LEU A 18 35.11 -52.96 68.80
N PHE A 19 35.53 -52.05 67.92
CA PHE A 19 36.37 -52.42 66.77
C PHE A 19 37.74 -52.86 67.30
N ILE A 20 37.95 -54.17 67.39
CA ILE A 20 39.25 -54.74 67.75
C ILE A 20 40.14 -54.66 66.52
N THR A 21 41.17 -53.83 66.64
CA THR A 21 42.24 -53.69 65.66
C THR A 21 43.11 -54.96 65.64
N ALA A 22 43.66 -55.23 64.46
CA ALA A 22 44.92 -55.94 64.20
C ALA A 22 45.25 -57.21 65.02
N VAL A 23 44.90 -58.37 64.48
CA VAL A 23 45.82 -59.52 64.61
C VAL A 23 46.84 -59.38 63.49
N ALA A 24 48.08 -59.07 63.85
CA ALA A 24 49.19 -59.00 62.92
C ALA A 24 49.36 -60.35 62.21
N ALA A 25 48.99 -60.42 60.93
CA ALA A 25 49.52 -61.43 60.03
C ALA A 25 51.05 -61.24 59.97
N GLY A 26 51.80 -62.34 59.98
CA GLY A 26 53.27 -62.31 59.90
C GLY A 26 53.76 -61.48 58.70
N PRO A 27 55.02 -60.98 58.73
CA PRO A 27 55.49 -60.05 57.71
C PRO A 27 55.22 -60.61 56.31
N GLN A 28 54.32 -59.97 55.59
CA GLN A 28 54.16 -60.17 54.17
C GLN A 28 55.53 -59.88 53.54
N GLY A 29 56.06 -60.84 52.78
CA GLY A 29 57.32 -60.63 52.05
C GLY A 29 57.22 -59.32 51.25
N PRO A 30 58.32 -58.57 51.08
CA PRO A 30 58.28 -57.27 50.44
C PRO A 30 57.46 -57.37 49.16
N GLN A 31 56.38 -56.60 49.11
CA GLN A 31 55.54 -56.51 47.93
C GLN A 31 56.45 -56.13 46.77
N GLY A 32 56.53 -56.98 45.76
CA GLY A 32 57.30 -56.67 44.56
C GLY A 32 56.89 -55.28 44.07
N ASN A 33 57.86 -54.42 43.80
CA ASN A 33 57.62 -53.07 43.34
C ASN A 33 56.53 -53.12 42.26
N PRO A 34 55.45 -52.31 42.36
CA PRO A 34 54.48 -52.22 41.28
C PRO A 34 55.24 -51.99 39.98
N CYS A 35 54.94 -52.78 38.94
CA CYS A 35 55.42 -52.45 37.61
C CYS A 35 55.00 -51.00 37.33
N THR A 36 55.96 -50.15 36.99
CA THR A 36 55.66 -48.80 36.50
C THR A 36 54.62 -48.93 35.41
N ASN A 37 53.49 -48.23 35.52
CA ASN A 37 52.57 -48.09 34.38
C ASN A 37 53.43 -47.72 33.17
N GLY A 38 53.27 -48.46 32.07
CA GLY A 38 53.93 -48.09 30.82
C GLY A 38 53.63 -46.62 30.55
N THR A 39 54.65 -45.83 30.22
CA THR A 39 54.43 -44.46 29.76
C THR A 39 53.40 -44.52 28.63
N ASP A 40 52.34 -43.72 28.72
CA ASP A 40 51.40 -43.55 27.61
C ASP A 40 52.23 -43.28 26.35
N GLY A 41 51.93 -44.01 25.27
CA GLY A 41 52.64 -43.85 24.02
C GLY A 41 52.59 -42.38 23.60
N VAL A 42 53.70 -41.84 23.10
CA VAL A 42 53.73 -40.48 22.55
C VAL A 42 52.56 -40.32 21.56
N ASP A 43 51.76 -39.27 21.72
CA ASP A 43 50.71 -38.94 20.77
C ASP A 43 51.32 -38.93 19.36
N GLY A 44 50.66 -39.60 18.41
CA GLY A 44 51.12 -39.63 17.03
C GLY A 44 51.28 -38.21 16.52
N ALA A 45 52.38 -37.92 15.82
CA ALA A 45 52.61 -36.59 15.25
C ALA A 45 51.38 -36.15 14.44
N ASP A 46 50.92 -34.91 14.67
CA ASP A 46 49.83 -34.32 13.91
C ASP A 46 50.11 -34.51 12.40
N GLY A 47 49.08 -34.94 11.67
CA GLY A 47 49.18 -35.04 10.22
C GLY A 47 49.62 -33.70 9.62
N THR A 48 50.45 -33.73 8.59
CA THR A 48 50.85 -32.51 7.87
C THR A 48 49.62 -31.73 7.45
N ASN A 49 49.57 -30.43 7.75
CA ASN A 49 48.53 -29.54 7.25
C ASN A 49 48.35 -29.76 5.74
N GLY A 50 47.10 -29.92 5.30
CA GLY A 50 46.79 -30.01 3.88
C GLY A 50 47.29 -28.78 3.14
N VAL A 51 47.59 -28.92 1.84
CA VAL A 51 48.00 -27.80 0.99
C VAL A 51 46.91 -26.73 1.04
N ASN A 52 47.26 -25.47 1.30
CA ASN A 52 46.31 -24.36 1.25
C ASN A 52 45.59 -24.37 -0.10
N GLY A 53 44.25 -24.38 -0.07
CA GLY A 53 43.44 -24.37 -1.29
C GLY A 53 43.72 -23.13 -2.14
N ILE A 54 43.55 -23.27 -3.46
CA ILE A 54 43.62 -22.13 -4.40
C ILE A 54 42.56 -21.09 -3.99
N GLY A 55 43.02 -19.86 -3.74
CA GLY A 55 42.17 -18.76 -3.27
C GLY A 55 41.55 -17.96 -4.41
N TYR A 56 40.52 -17.19 -4.08
CA TYR A 56 40.03 -16.08 -4.89
C TYR A 56 40.78 -14.79 -4.53
N GLY A 57 40.85 -13.82 -5.45
CA GLY A 57 41.54 -12.54 -5.23
C GLY A 57 42.40 -12.15 -6.43
N GLY A 58 43.53 -11.51 -6.15
CA GLY A 58 44.49 -11.10 -7.17
C GLY A 58 44.42 -9.61 -7.48
N THR A 59 45.46 -9.15 -8.17
CA THR A 59 45.61 -7.75 -8.57
C THR A 59 45.93 -7.66 -10.06
N SER A 60 45.70 -6.50 -10.65
CA SER A 60 46.08 -6.24 -12.03
C SER A 60 46.53 -4.80 -12.23
N ILE A 61 47.63 -4.64 -12.97
CA ILE A 61 48.11 -3.33 -13.44
C ILE A 61 47.72 -3.05 -14.90
N THR A 62 46.84 -3.86 -15.49
CA THR A 62 46.37 -3.63 -16.85
C THR A 62 45.56 -2.33 -16.90
N SER A 63 46.00 -1.40 -17.75
CA SER A 63 45.32 -0.12 -17.97
C SER A 63 44.03 -0.32 -18.76
N LEU A 64 42.90 -0.14 -18.11
CA LEU A 64 41.58 -0.37 -18.69
C LEU A 64 40.64 0.79 -18.37
N THR A 65 39.90 1.23 -19.39
CA THR A 65 38.80 2.18 -19.21
C THR A 65 37.57 1.45 -18.70
N ILE A 66 36.96 2.00 -17.64
CA ILE A 66 35.71 1.49 -17.08
C ILE A 66 34.61 1.55 -18.15
N GLY A 67 33.92 0.42 -18.34
CA GLY A 67 32.77 0.33 -19.23
C GLY A 67 32.37 -1.11 -19.50
N ALA A 68 31.18 -1.27 -20.08
CA ALA A 68 30.64 -2.57 -20.47
C ALA A 68 31.48 -3.28 -21.54
N GLY A 69 31.19 -4.57 -21.71
CA GLY A 69 31.82 -5.42 -22.72
C GLY A 69 32.99 -6.21 -22.18
N THR A 70 33.65 -6.94 -23.08
CA THR A 70 34.72 -7.85 -22.70
C THR A 70 35.98 -7.09 -22.32
N LYS A 71 36.51 -7.35 -21.12
CA LYS A 71 37.76 -6.78 -20.60
C LYS A 71 38.69 -7.90 -20.18
N THR A 72 39.97 -7.82 -20.57
CA THR A 72 40.98 -8.81 -20.19
C THR A 72 42.01 -8.16 -19.29
N PHE A 73 42.19 -8.73 -18.10
CA PHE A 73 43.16 -8.33 -17.10
C PHE A 73 44.31 -9.33 -17.07
N ALA A 74 45.53 -8.82 -16.96
CA ALA A 74 46.67 -9.64 -16.56
C ALA A 74 46.71 -9.69 -15.03
N THR A 75 46.63 -10.90 -14.48
CA THR A 75 46.62 -11.19 -13.05
C THR A 75 47.53 -12.40 -12.75
N GLN A 76 47.62 -12.79 -11.48
CA GLN A 76 48.45 -13.92 -11.05
C GLN A 76 47.97 -15.24 -11.68
N ASN A 77 48.86 -16.22 -11.78
CA ASN A 77 48.52 -17.59 -12.20
C ASN A 77 47.88 -18.37 -11.04
N VAL A 78 47.10 -19.42 -11.35
CA VAL A 78 46.57 -20.40 -10.39
C VAL A 78 45.59 -19.80 -9.34
N LEU A 79 44.79 -18.82 -9.74
CA LEU A 79 43.64 -18.35 -8.96
C LEU A 79 42.41 -19.26 -9.19
N ALA A 80 41.48 -19.28 -8.24
CA ALA A 80 40.30 -20.15 -8.28
C ALA A 80 39.18 -19.68 -9.25
N TYR A 81 39.47 -18.81 -10.21
CA TYR A 81 38.49 -18.32 -11.18
C TYR A 81 38.22 -19.36 -12.28
N LEU A 82 36.94 -19.64 -12.53
CA LEU A 82 36.45 -20.48 -13.61
C LEU A 82 35.45 -19.69 -14.47
N PRO A 83 35.27 -20.07 -15.76
CA PRO A 83 34.22 -19.50 -16.59
C PRO A 83 32.85 -19.57 -15.88
N GLY A 84 32.12 -18.45 -15.89
CA GLY A 84 30.82 -18.31 -15.22
C GLY A 84 30.88 -17.80 -13.78
N ASN A 85 32.04 -17.79 -13.10
CA ASN A 85 32.17 -17.06 -11.84
C ASN A 85 31.82 -15.58 -12.06
N TYR A 86 31.07 -14.98 -11.15
CA TYR A 86 30.83 -13.55 -11.17
C TYR A 86 31.89 -12.85 -10.33
N VAL A 87 32.56 -11.85 -10.91
CA VAL A 87 33.76 -11.22 -10.32
C VAL A 87 33.63 -9.71 -10.41
N ARG A 88 34.04 -9.03 -9.33
CA ARG A 88 34.26 -7.58 -9.31
C ARG A 88 35.76 -7.30 -9.43
N ALA A 89 36.12 -6.43 -10.36
CA ALA A 89 37.42 -5.76 -10.44
C ALA A 89 37.26 -4.32 -9.95
N SER A 90 37.89 -3.96 -8.83
CA SER A 90 37.80 -2.63 -8.22
C SER A 90 39.15 -1.92 -8.22
N SER A 91 39.17 -0.62 -8.53
CA SER A 91 40.37 0.20 -8.39
C SER A 91 40.75 0.33 -6.91
N VAL A 92 42.04 0.16 -6.59
CA VAL A 92 42.60 0.32 -5.24
C VAL A 92 42.47 1.78 -4.78
N ALA A 93 42.63 2.74 -5.69
CA ALA A 93 42.49 4.16 -5.39
C ALA A 93 41.07 4.55 -4.95
N ASN A 94 40.03 3.88 -5.47
CA ASN A 94 38.65 4.12 -5.06
C ASN A 94 37.76 2.92 -5.40
N GLY A 95 37.21 2.25 -4.38
CA GLY A 95 36.33 1.09 -4.55
C GLY A 95 34.99 1.39 -5.27
N ALA A 96 34.60 2.66 -5.42
CA ALA A 96 33.46 3.06 -6.24
C ALA A 96 33.74 2.98 -7.76
N ASN A 97 35.02 2.93 -8.15
CA ASN A 97 35.47 2.67 -9.51
C ASN A 97 35.65 1.16 -9.71
N PHE A 98 34.71 0.51 -10.39
CA PHE A 98 34.73 -0.95 -10.52
C PHE A 98 34.12 -1.44 -11.84
N MET A 99 34.44 -2.66 -12.21
CA MET A 99 33.82 -3.42 -13.30
C MET A 99 33.42 -4.81 -12.79
N GLU A 100 32.20 -5.23 -13.06
CA GLU A 100 31.61 -6.49 -12.65
C GLU A 100 31.08 -7.28 -13.84
N GLY A 101 31.35 -8.58 -13.84
CA GLY A 101 30.98 -9.44 -14.94
C GLY A 101 31.23 -10.91 -14.68
N ALA A 102 30.64 -11.74 -15.53
CA ALA A 102 30.96 -13.16 -15.55
C ALA A 102 32.35 -13.36 -16.17
N VAL A 103 33.15 -14.25 -15.59
CA VAL A 103 34.40 -14.71 -16.17
C VAL A 103 34.08 -15.43 -17.48
N ALA A 104 34.57 -14.90 -18.60
CA ALA A 104 34.51 -15.55 -19.90
C ALA A 104 35.57 -16.64 -20.03
N SER A 105 36.79 -16.34 -19.56
CA SER A 105 37.90 -17.30 -19.50
C SER A 105 38.95 -16.86 -18.47
N TYR A 106 39.68 -17.82 -17.93
CA TYR A 106 40.87 -17.58 -17.13
C TYR A 106 41.92 -18.63 -17.47
N SER A 107 43.05 -18.21 -18.05
CA SER A 107 44.14 -19.10 -18.44
C SER A 107 45.47 -18.35 -18.48
N GLY A 108 46.53 -18.96 -17.97
CA GLY A 108 47.89 -18.38 -18.02
C GLY A 108 48.00 -16.98 -17.41
N GLY A 109 47.18 -16.65 -16.41
CA GLY A 109 47.17 -15.33 -15.76
C GLY A 109 46.34 -14.28 -16.51
N ALA A 110 45.72 -14.60 -17.65
CA ALA A 110 44.77 -13.72 -18.32
C ALA A 110 43.36 -14.01 -17.82
N LEU A 111 42.75 -13.05 -17.12
CA LEU A 111 41.36 -13.10 -16.65
C LEU A 111 40.49 -12.22 -17.55
N THR A 112 39.58 -12.84 -18.30
CA THR A 112 38.64 -12.13 -19.17
C THR A 112 37.26 -12.08 -18.54
N LEU A 113 36.73 -10.87 -18.34
CA LEU A 113 35.38 -10.62 -17.82
C LEU A 113 34.48 -10.10 -18.93
N ASN A 114 33.24 -10.61 -18.99
CA ASN A 114 32.15 -9.98 -19.73
C ASN A 114 31.47 -8.98 -18.79
N VAL A 115 31.91 -7.72 -18.83
CA VAL A 115 31.45 -6.69 -17.91
C VAL A 115 30.02 -6.29 -18.25
N THR A 116 29.12 -6.48 -17.29
CA THR A 116 27.68 -6.16 -17.39
C THR A 116 27.25 -5.08 -16.39
N SER A 117 28.07 -4.81 -15.37
CA SER A 117 27.84 -3.77 -14.36
C SER A 117 29.16 -3.05 -14.10
N PHE A 118 29.14 -1.75 -13.88
CA PHE A 118 30.34 -0.97 -13.54
C PHE A 118 29.95 0.31 -12.79
N GLY A 119 30.87 0.85 -11.99
CA GLY A 119 30.73 2.11 -11.27
C GLY A 119 31.91 3.03 -11.56
N GLY A 120 31.67 4.33 -11.60
CA GLY A 120 32.70 5.32 -11.93
C GLY A 120 33.00 5.45 -13.42
N ALA A 121 34.01 6.25 -13.75
CA ALA A 121 34.48 6.51 -15.11
C ALA A 121 35.99 6.78 -15.12
N GLY A 122 36.64 6.60 -16.26
CA GLY A 122 38.08 6.82 -16.44
C GLY A 122 38.87 5.54 -16.67
N THR A 123 40.19 5.69 -16.79
CA THR A 123 41.14 4.59 -17.07
C THR A 123 42.03 4.36 -15.86
N PHE A 124 42.07 3.12 -15.38
CA PHE A 124 42.82 2.74 -14.18
C PHE A 124 43.71 1.52 -14.46
N ALA A 125 44.76 1.40 -13.67
CA ALA A 125 45.79 0.37 -13.77
C ALA A 125 46.16 -0.19 -12.38
N ASP A 126 45.18 -0.24 -11.48
CA ASP A 126 45.34 -0.63 -10.07
C ASP A 126 44.15 -1.47 -9.59
N TRP A 127 43.86 -2.57 -10.27
CA TRP A 127 42.69 -3.40 -9.99
C TRP A 127 42.95 -4.44 -8.91
N THR A 128 41.92 -4.71 -8.11
CA THR A 128 41.82 -5.86 -7.18
C THR A 128 40.58 -6.66 -7.52
N PHE A 129 40.66 -7.99 -7.39
CA PHE A 129 39.53 -8.87 -7.72
C PHE A 129 38.89 -9.47 -6.48
N SER A 130 37.57 -9.63 -6.52
CA SER A 130 36.80 -10.36 -5.52
C SER A 130 35.67 -11.15 -6.17
N VAL A 131 35.28 -12.27 -5.58
CA VAL A 131 34.06 -12.98 -5.99
C VAL A 131 32.86 -12.09 -5.68
N ALA A 132 31.96 -11.97 -6.65
CA ALA A 132 30.70 -11.26 -6.51
C ALA A 132 29.54 -12.26 -6.68
N GLY A 133 28.37 -11.92 -6.13
CA GLY A 133 27.15 -12.66 -6.42
C GLY A 133 26.66 -12.34 -7.83
N LEU A 134 26.12 -13.33 -8.54
CA LEU A 134 25.42 -13.06 -9.80
C LEU A 134 24.30 -12.05 -9.51
N PRO A 135 24.18 -10.94 -10.26
CA PRO A 135 23.07 -10.02 -10.07
C PRO A 135 21.78 -10.80 -10.27
N GLY A 136 20.85 -10.69 -9.31
CA GLY A 136 19.57 -11.37 -9.40
C GLY A 136 18.90 -11.01 -10.72
N THR A 137 18.61 -12.01 -11.55
CA THR A 137 17.80 -11.80 -12.75
C THR A 137 16.39 -11.43 -12.30
N LEU A 138 16.05 -10.15 -12.37
CA LEU A 138 14.67 -9.71 -12.36
C LEU A 138 14.00 -10.25 -13.63
N SER A 139 13.30 -11.37 -13.53
CA SER A 139 12.41 -11.83 -14.59
C SER A 139 11.34 -10.75 -14.83
N SER A 140 11.52 -10.03 -15.94
CA SER A 140 10.48 -9.33 -16.72
C SER A 140 9.16 -9.01 -15.99
N TYR A 141 9.19 -7.97 -15.18
CA TYR A 141 8.09 -6.99 -15.07
C TYR A 141 8.72 -5.60 -15.16
N ALA A 142 9.24 -5.27 -16.33
CA ALA A 142 9.73 -3.93 -16.64
C ALA A 142 9.47 -3.63 -18.12
N GLN A 143 8.19 -3.43 -18.45
CA GLN A 143 7.73 -2.48 -19.49
C GLN A 143 6.52 -1.71 -18.91
N ALA A 144 6.81 -0.98 -17.84
CA ALA A 144 6.14 0.19 -17.25
C ALA A 144 6.81 0.37 -15.89
N GLU A 145 7.09 1.59 -15.43
CA GLU A 145 7.77 1.94 -14.17
C GLU A 145 9.32 2.02 -14.24
N SER A 146 9.83 2.99 -14.99
CA SER A 146 11.12 3.60 -14.64
C SER A 146 10.88 4.59 -13.49
N GLY A 147 11.11 4.19 -12.24
CA GLY A 147 11.19 5.15 -11.14
C GLY A 147 11.19 4.66 -9.69
N ALA A 148 10.77 3.43 -9.37
CA ALA A 148 10.60 3.03 -7.97
C ALA A 148 11.53 1.88 -7.54
N VAL A 149 12.78 2.20 -7.16
CA VAL A 149 13.61 1.29 -6.36
C VAL A 149 13.99 1.91 -5.03
N SER A 150 12.99 2.02 -4.14
CA SER A 150 13.16 1.93 -2.69
C SER A 150 11.81 1.70 -2.01
N SER A 151 11.22 0.50 -2.16
CA SER A 151 10.35 -0.20 -1.14
C SER A 151 9.64 -1.47 -1.71
N PRO A 152 10.29 -2.47 -2.32
CA PRO A 152 9.58 -3.39 -3.21
C PRO A 152 9.14 -4.74 -2.63
N LEU A 153 9.04 -4.94 -1.30
CA LEU A 153 8.44 -6.17 -0.74
C LEU A 153 7.34 -5.93 0.30
N ILE A 154 7.51 -4.97 1.22
CA ILE A 154 6.50 -4.67 2.26
C ILE A 154 5.21 -4.10 1.64
N ARG A 155 5.30 -3.36 0.53
CA ARG A 155 4.15 -2.67 -0.09
C ARG A 155 3.28 -3.58 -0.97
N ARG A 156 3.86 -4.60 -1.63
CA ARG A 156 3.11 -5.56 -2.49
C ARG A 156 2.36 -6.64 -1.70
N LEU A 157 2.73 -6.90 -0.45
CA LEU A 157 2.00 -7.79 0.46
C LEU A 157 0.78 -7.13 1.12
N ASN A 158 0.60 -5.81 0.96
CA ASN A 158 -0.52 -5.10 1.55
C ASN A 158 -1.79 -5.26 0.71
N ASN A 159 -2.94 -5.39 1.39
CA ASN A 159 -4.28 -5.36 0.80
C ASN A 159 -4.67 -3.95 0.29
N THR A 160 -3.67 -3.21 -0.19
CA THR A 160 -3.72 -1.79 -0.47
C THR A 160 -2.98 -1.52 -1.78
N LEU A 161 -3.60 -0.72 -2.64
CA LEU A 161 -2.98 -0.12 -3.81
C LEU A 161 -2.83 1.37 -3.56
N PHE A 162 -1.74 1.95 -4.03
CA PHE A 162 -1.47 3.37 -3.90
C PHE A 162 -1.45 4.04 -5.27
N ALA A 163 -1.95 5.28 -5.37
CA ALA A 163 -1.94 6.02 -6.63
C ALA A 163 -0.53 6.15 -7.25
N SER A 164 0.49 6.35 -6.44
CA SER A 164 1.89 6.43 -6.90
C SER A 164 2.45 5.12 -7.50
N GLU A 165 1.82 3.95 -7.29
CA GLU A 165 2.19 2.69 -7.98
C GLU A 165 1.76 2.66 -9.45
N PHE A 166 1.01 3.67 -9.89
CA PHE A 166 0.52 3.82 -11.25
C PHE A 166 1.10 5.06 -11.93
N GLY A 167 2.14 5.66 -11.33
CA GLY A 167 2.80 6.85 -11.84
C GLY A 167 2.08 8.17 -11.56
N ALA A 168 1.17 8.22 -10.58
CA ALA A 168 0.62 9.50 -10.12
C ALA A 168 1.67 10.18 -9.23
N VAL A 169 2.03 11.41 -9.55
CA VAL A 169 3.14 12.12 -8.89
C VAL A 169 2.58 13.02 -7.79
N GLY A 170 1.62 13.88 -8.17
CA GLY A 170 1.08 14.93 -7.32
C GLY A 170 2.13 15.97 -6.86
N ASP A 171 1.64 17.12 -6.42
CA ASP A 171 2.43 18.30 -6.03
C ASP A 171 3.30 18.92 -7.13
N ASP A 172 3.04 18.62 -8.40
CA ASP A 172 3.65 19.28 -9.55
C ASP A 172 2.56 19.93 -10.43
N THR A 173 2.80 20.21 -11.71
CA THR A 173 1.77 20.74 -12.63
C THR A 173 1.39 19.73 -13.70
N THR A 174 1.76 18.47 -13.52
CA THR A 174 1.52 17.42 -14.50
C THR A 174 0.09 16.89 -14.34
N ASN A 175 -0.55 16.56 -15.46
CA ASN A 175 -1.87 15.96 -15.41
C ASN A 175 -1.74 14.48 -14.99
N ASP A 176 -2.19 14.17 -13.77
CA ASP A 176 -2.20 12.84 -13.19
C ASP A 176 -3.38 11.97 -13.69
N TYR A 177 -4.27 12.49 -14.55
CA TYR A 177 -5.49 11.79 -14.99
C TYR A 177 -5.23 10.34 -15.42
N THR A 178 -4.26 10.10 -16.31
CA THR A 178 -3.98 8.77 -16.85
C THR A 178 -3.54 7.81 -15.75
N SER A 179 -2.63 8.25 -14.88
CA SER A 179 -2.10 7.46 -13.77
C SER A 179 -3.17 7.16 -12.72
N LEU A 180 -3.97 8.17 -12.36
CA LEU A 180 -5.07 8.01 -11.41
C LEU A 180 -6.21 7.15 -11.95
N GLN A 181 -6.52 7.25 -13.24
CA GLN A 181 -7.52 6.39 -13.87
C GLN A 181 -7.05 4.93 -13.91
N ALA A 182 -5.77 4.69 -14.17
CA ALA A 182 -5.18 3.35 -14.08
C ALA A 182 -5.25 2.79 -12.65
N PHE A 183 -4.90 3.60 -11.65
CA PHE A 183 -5.04 3.28 -10.24
C PHE A 183 -6.49 2.90 -9.88
N LEU A 184 -7.47 3.73 -10.24
CA LEU A 184 -8.89 3.48 -9.95
C LEU A 184 -9.41 2.21 -10.62
N ASN A 185 -8.99 1.94 -11.86
CA ASN A 185 -9.33 0.70 -12.56
C ASN A 185 -8.74 -0.53 -11.86
N ALA A 186 -7.52 -0.42 -11.34
CA ALA A 186 -6.88 -1.48 -10.57
C ALA A 186 -7.58 -1.69 -9.22
N VAL A 187 -7.96 -0.63 -8.50
CA VAL A 187 -8.74 -0.76 -7.26
C VAL A 187 -10.09 -1.43 -7.53
N ALA A 188 -10.78 -1.02 -8.59
CA ALA A 188 -12.06 -1.60 -8.96
C ALA A 188 -11.95 -3.12 -9.19
N SER A 189 -10.89 -3.58 -9.86
CA SER A 189 -10.70 -4.99 -10.25
C SER A 189 -9.96 -5.86 -9.22
N SER A 190 -9.20 -5.29 -8.29
CA SER A 190 -8.18 -6.05 -7.52
C SER A 190 -8.63 -6.72 -6.23
N GLY A 191 -9.79 -6.38 -5.67
CA GLY A 191 -10.11 -6.81 -4.30
C GLY A 191 -9.70 -5.82 -3.20
N LYS A 192 -8.72 -4.96 -3.49
CA LYS A 192 -7.94 -4.21 -2.51
C LYS A 192 -8.54 -2.85 -2.18
N GLU A 193 -8.05 -2.25 -1.10
CA GLU A 193 -8.27 -0.84 -0.80
C GLU A 193 -7.42 0.04 -1.71
N GLY A 194 -7.97 1.16 -2.18
CA GLY A 194 -7.21 2.19 -2.87
C GLY A 194 -6.80 3.29 -1.91
N ARG A 195 -5.54 3.74 -1.99
CA ARG A 195 -5.04 4.90 -1.28
C ARG A 195 -4.47 5.93 -2.23
N PHE A 196 -5.07 7.10 -2.27
CA PHE A 196 -4.38 8.29 -2.72
C PHE A 196 -3.26 8.57 -1.71
N ASP A 197 -2.07 8.91 -2.20
CA ASP A 197 -0.94 9.15 -1.33
C ASP A 197 -1.23 10.37 -0.44
N SER A 198 -1.09 10.18 0.87
CA SER A 198 -1.53 11.16 1.86
C SER A 198 -0.85 12.51 1.66
N GLY A 199 -1.63 13.60 1.73
CA GLY A 199 -1.14 14.96 1.58
C GLY A 199 -0.85 15.40 0.15
N LYS A 200 -0.88 14.50 -0.84
CA LYS A 200 -0.58 14.82 -2.24
C LYS A 200 -1.68 15.63 -2.89
N ARG A 201 -1.30 16.60 -3.72
CA ARG A 201 -2.23 17.36 -4.57
C ARG A 201 -2.09 16.90 -6.02
N TYR A 202 -3.05 16.14 -6.49
CA TYR A 202 -3.06 15.66 -7.87
C TYR A 202 -3.83 16.61 -8.77
N PHE A 203 -3.31 16.81 -9.97
CA PHE A 203 -3.95 17.64 -10.98
C PHE A 203 -4.63 16.75 -12.01
N VAL A 204 -5.93 16.99 -12.22
CA VAL A 204 -6.74 16.24 -13.18
C VAL A 204 -7.32 17.22 -14.20
N SER A 205 -7.09 16.94 -15.47
CA SER A 205 -7.67 17.72 -16.57
C SER A 205 -8.06 16.83 -17.76
N GLY A 206 -8.92 17.37 -18.63
CA GLY A 206 -9.41 16.71 -19.84
C GLY A 206 -10.63 15.78 -19.63
N ASN A 207 -10.67 15.01 -18.56
CA ASN A 207 -11.75 14.04 -18.28
C ASN A 207 -12.04 13.91 -16.76
N ASP A 208 -13.23 13.45 -16.39
CA ASP A 208 -13.51 13.03 -15.01
C ASP A 208 -12.83 11.69 -14.72
N LEU A 209 -12.36 11.49 -13.48
CA LEU A 209 -11.94 10.16 -13.04
C LEU A 209 -13.16 9.27 -12.88
N THR A 210 -13.10 8.06 -13.43
CA THR A 210 -14.20 7.09 -13.34
C THR A 210 -13.83 5.95 -12.41
N PHE A 211 -14.71 5.63 -11.48
CA PHE A 211 -14.62 4.46 -10.62
C PHE A 211 -15.84 3.59 -10.87
N THR A 212 -15.66 2.60 -11.73
CA THR A 212 -16.75 1.70 -12.15
C THR A 212 -16.60 0.36 -11.45
N GLY A 213 -17.56 0.00 -10.59
CA GLY A 213 -17.61 -1.33 -10.01
C GLY A 213 -18.27 -2.32 -10.97
N GLY A 214 -17.61 -3.42 -11.35
CA GLY A 214 -18.20 -4.55 -12.08
C GLY A 214 -19.22 -5.39 -11.27
N ALA A 215 -19.77 -6.41 -11.91
CA ALA A 215 -20.75 -7.31 -11.29
C ALA A 215 -20.11 -8.15 -10.17
N GLY A 216 -20.77 -8.27 -9.01
CA GLY A 216 -20.30 -9.10 -7.88
C GLY A 216 -19.24 -8.44 -6.97
N HIS A 217 -19.16 -7.11 -6.93
CA HIS A 217 -18.09 -6.42 -6.22
C HIS A 217 -18.23 -6.45 -4.69
N ASN A 218 -17.23 -7.07 -4.04
CA ASN A 218 -16.98 -6.97 -2.60
C ASN A 218 -16.44 -5.56 -2.25
N GLY A 219 -16.87 -4.97 -1.13
CA GLY A 219 -16.68 -3.57 -0.76
C GLY A 219 -15.26 -3.06 -1.02
N ARG A 220 -15.17 -1.95 -1.75
CA ARG A 220 -13.92 -1.25 -2.04
C ARG A 220 -13.91 0.04 -1.26
N ALA A 221 -12.79 0.32 -0.63
CA ALA A 221 -12.56 1.58 0.05
C ALA A 221 -11.52 2.40 -0.72
N LEU A 222 -11.82 3.67 -0.94
CA LEU A 222 -10.89 4.67 -1.43
C LEU A 222 -10.57 5.62 -0.28
N PHE A 223 -9.31 5.64 0.15
CA PHE A 223 -8.84 6.55 1.18
C PHE A 223 -7.91 7.58 0.56
N GLY A 224 -7.98 8.81 1.05
CA GLY A 224 -7.07 9.85 0.63
C GLY A 224 -6.90 10.93 1.66
N TYR A 225 -6.74 10.54 2.93
CA TYR A 225 -6.56 11.48 4.04
C TYR A 225 -5.51 12.55 3.73
N GLY A 226 -5.97 13.79 3.55
CA GLY A 226 -5.14 14.95 3.21
C GLY A 226 -4.75 15.06 1.73
N ALA A 227 -5.03 14.04 0.92
CA ALA A 227 -4.85 14.08 -0.53
C ALA A 227 -5.94 14.94 -1.18
N GLN A 228 -5.57 15.62 -2.27
CA GLN A 228 -6.44 16.56 -2.97
C GLN A 228 -6.49 16.22 -4.45
N LEU A 229 -7.70 16.20 -5.01
CA LEU A 229 -7.93 16.22 -6.45
C LEU A 229 -8.26 17.65 -6.85
N ARG A 230 -7.50 18.22 -7.79
CA ARG A 230 -7.58 19.63 -8.16
C ARG A 230 -7.64 19.82 -9.67
N THR A 231 -8.28 20.89 -10.11
CA THR A 231 -8.05 21.40 -11.48
C THR A 231 -6.68 22.04 -11.50
N ASP A 232 -5.99 21.91 -12.62
CA ASP A 232 -4.86 22.77 -12.94
C ASP A 232 -5.35 24.23 -12.99
N PRO A 233 -4.73 25.18 -12.25
CA PRO A 233 -5.10 26.60 -12.29
C PRO A 233 -5.01 27.24 -13.68
N SER A 234 -4.21 26.65 -14.58
CA SER A 234 -3.98 27.10 -15.95
C SER A 234 -4.88 26.42 -16.99
N GLN A 235 -5.66 25.41 -16.59
CA GLN A 235 -6.54 24.66 -17.50
C GLN A 235 -7.97 24.57 -16.95
N PHE A 236 -8.95 24.84 -17.82
CA PHE A 236 -10.34 24.56 -17.51
C PHE A 236 -10.61 23.05 -17.68
N GLY A 237 -11.15 22.38 -16.65
CA GLY A 237 -11.31 20.93 -16.69
C GLY A 237 -12.18 20.33 -15.59
N ARG A 238 -12.66 19.12 -15.86
CA ARG A 238 -13.43 18.24 -14.96
C ARG A 238 -12.62 17.84 -13.71
N VAL A 239 -13.16 18.01 -12.50
CA VAL A 239 -12.51 17.67 -11.22
C VAL A 239 -13.47 16.92 -10.32
N GLY A 240 -13.44 15.61 -10.48
CA GLY A 240 -14.26 14.77 -9.65
C GLY A 240 -14.04 13.30 -9.90
N LEU A 241 -14.81 12.54 -9.14
CA LEU A 241 -14.92 11.10 -9.25
C LEU A 241 -16.35 10.77 -9.70
N VAL A 242 -16.47 10.19 -10.88
CA VAL A 242 -17.71 9.60 -11.38
C VAL A 242 -17.74 8.14 -10.97
N ILE A 243 -18.67 7.80 -10.11
CA ILE A 243 -18.92 6.46 -9.61
C ILE A 243 -20.06 5.86 -10.40
N THR A 244 -19.78 4.78 -11.12
CA THR A 244 -20.77 4.12 -11.96
C THR A 244 -20.95 2.67 -11.51
N ARG A 245 -22.21 2.24 -11.36
CA ARG A 245 -22.58 0.83 -11.22
C ARG A 245 -23.29 0.37 -12.50
N PRO A 246 -22.61 -0.36 -13.41
CA PRO A 246 -23.06 -0.57 -14.78
C PRO A 246 -24.13 -1.66 -14.94
N ASN A 247 -24.30 -2.61 -14.01
CA ASN A 247 -25.30 -3.70 -14.13
C ASN A 247 -25.93 -4.08 -12.79
N PHE A 248 -27.27 -4.03 -12.72
CA PHE A 248 -28.07 -4.51 -11.59
C PHE A 248 -28.47 -5.97 -11.83
N THR A 249 -27.93 -6.90 -11.06
CA THR A 249 -28.59 -8.20 -10.82
C THR A 249 -28.23 -8.61 -9.40
N PHE A 250 -29.01 -8.12 -8.44
CA PHE A 250 -28.83 -8.52 -7.04
C PHE A 250 -29.61 -9.81 -6.80
N ALA A 251 -28.94 -10.86 -6.31
CA ALA A 251 -29.65 -12.04 -5.80
C ALA A 251 -30.22 -11.75 -4.39
N ARG A 252 -29.53 -10.95 -3.56
CA ARG A 252 -30.01 -10.45 -2.25
C ARG A 252 -29.43 -9.06 -1.87
N PRO A 253 -30.14 -8.25 -1.07
CA PRO A 253 -29.69 -6.91 -0.62
C PRO A 253 -28.39 -6.90 0.19
N GLU A 254 -28.09 -7.98 0.90
CA GLU A 254 -26.90 -8.14 1.77
C GLU A 254 -25.61 -8.56 1.03
N GLU A 255 -25.68 -8.82 -0.27
CA GLU A 255 -24.53 -9.13 -1.12
C GLU A 255 -23.87 -7.87 -1.73
N ALA A 256 -24.51 -6.70 -1.59
CA ALA A 256 -23.98 -5.41 -2.02
C ALA A 256 -23.11 -4.77 -0.93
N ARG A 257 -21.86 -5.22 -0.81
CA ARG A 257 -20.90 -4.63 0.16
C ARG A 257 -20.64 -3.15 -0.14
N ILE A 258 -20.53 -2.37 0.94
CA ILE A 258 -20.37 -0.91 1.00
C ILE A 258 -19.18 -0.43 0.17
N THR A 259 -19.38 0.58 -0.67
CA THR A 259 -18.28 1.40 -1.19
C THR A 259 -18.00 2.50 -0.17
N LEU A 260 -16.77 2.58 0.33
CA LEU A 260 -16.33 3.65 1.25
C LEU A 260 -15.43 4.62 0.50
N ILE A 261 -15.67 5.91 0.65
CA ILE A 261 -14.73 6.95 0.23
C ILE A 261 -14.46 7.86 1.40
N GLU A 262 -13.18 8.00 1.75
CA GLU A 262 -12.80 8.67 2.99
C GLU A 262 -11.55 9.55 2.87
N GLY A 263 -11.63 10.72 3.50
CA GLY A 263 -10.48 11.59 3.73
C GLY A 263 -10.03 12.43 2.52
N LEU A 264 -10.65 12.25 1.36
CA LEU A 264 -10.31 12.96 0.13
C LEU A 264 -10.79 14.41 0.13
N SER A 265 -9.97 15.29 -0.45
CA SER A 265 -10.35 16.66 -0.76
C SER A 265 -10.55 16.86 -2.26
N PHE A 266 -11.60 17.58 -2.63
CA PHE A 266 -11.85 18.05 -3.98
C PHE A 266 -11.75 19.57 -3.99
N ASN A 267 -10.89 20.11 -4.83
CA ASN A 267 -10.69 21.55 -4.93
C ASN A 267 -10.77 21.98 -6.39
N ALA A 268 -11.92 22.55 -6.78
CA ALA A 268 -12.06 23.09 -8.12
C ALA A 268 -11.69 24.56 -8.15
N TYR A 269 -10.69 24.85 -8.97
CA TYR A 269 -10.29 26.16 -9.43
C TYR A 269 -11.12 26.57 -10.66
N GLN A 270 -11.74 27.76 -10.62
CA GLN A 270 -12.39 28.48 -11.73
C GLN A 270 -13.02 27.61 -12.84
N ASN A 271 -13.99 26.76 -12.52
CA ASN A 271 -14.67 25.97 -13.55
C ASN A 271 -16.20 26.06 -13.48
N GLY A 272 -16.80 26.52 -14.58
CA GLY A 272 -18.24 26.54 -14.83
C GLY A 272 -18.79 25.37 -15.66
N ASN A 273 -17.94 24.43 -16.09
CA ASN A 273 -18.30 23.34 -17.00
C ASN A 273 -17.52 22.05 -16.65
N GLY A 274 -18.10 21.14 -15.86
CA GLY A 274 -17.57 19.78 -15.63
C GLY A 274 -17.44 19.42 -14.15
N ALA A 275 -17.71 18.15 -13.81
CA ALA A 275 -18.18 17.69 -12.50
C ALA A 275 -17.37 18.22 -11.29
N PHE A 276 -18.09 18.47 -10.20
CA PHE A 276 -17.53 19.00 -8.97
C PHE A 276 -17.68 17.96 -7.84
N GLY A 277 -16.59 17.31 -7.45
CA GLY A 277 -16.59 16.37 -6.33
C GLY A 277 -16.94 14.95 -6.72
N ILE A 278 -18.08 14.43 -6.25
CA ILE A 278 -18.49 13.04 -6.48
C ILE A 278 -19.83 13.01 -7.22
N GLN A 279 -19.84 12.33 -8.36
CA GLN A 279 -21.07 12.01 -9.08
C GLN A 279 -21.32 10.51 -9.01
N GLY A 280 -22.56 10.11 -8.74
CA GLY A 280 -22.97 8.70 -8.71
C GLY A 280 -24.24 8.47 -9.51
N THR A 281 -24.29 7.39 -10.28
CA THR A 281 -25.52 6.90 -10.91
C THR A 281 -25.81 5.47 -10.44
N GLY A 282 -27.02 5.24 -9.93
CA GLY A 282 -27.44 3.90 -9.50
C GLY A 282 -26.76 3.42 -8.23
N ILE A 283 -26.52 4.33 -7.29
CA ILE A 283 -25.76 4.00 -6.09
C ILE A 283 -26.69 3.49 -4.98
N SER A 284 -26.48 2.23 -4.60
CA SER A 284 -26.94 1.65 -3.33
C SER A 284 -25.72 1.30 -2.46
N ASN A 285 -25.77 1.52 -1.15
CA ASN A 285 -24.69 1.25 -0.19
C ASN A 285 -23.37 2.02 -0.46
N LEU A 286 -23.37 3.34 -0.19
CA LEU A 286 -22.20 4.21 -0.28
C LEU A 286 -22.02 4.99 1.02
N VAL A 287 -20.79 4.99 1.54
CA VAL A 287 -20.40 5.74 2.72
C VAL A 287 -19.34 6.77 2.30
N LEU A 288 -19.64 8.05 2.52
CA LEU A 288 -18.79 9.19 2.21
C LEU A 288 -18.41 9.89 3.51
N ARG A 289 -17.12 9.90 3.84
CA ARG A 289 -16.66 10.35 5.17
C ARG A 289 -15.47 11.25 5.11
N ASN A 290 -15.39 12.22 6.02
CA ASN A 290 -14.21 13.07 6.17
C ASN A 290 -13.78 13.73 4.84
N LEU A 291 -14.75 14.01 3.95
CA LEU A 291 -14.47 14.60 2.65
C LEU A 291 -14.48 16.11 2.75
N SER A 292 -13.66 16.78 1.94
CA SER A 292 -13.63 18.23 1.88
C SER A 292 -13.84 18.71 0.45
N PHE A 293 -14.84 19.53 0.23
CA PHE A 293 -15.15 20.12 -1.06
C PHE A 293 -14.95 21.63 -0.95
N ALA A 294 -14.08 22.17 -1.81
CA ALA A 294 -13.82 23.60 -1.90
C ALA A 294 -13.94 24.08 -3.35
N SER A 295 -14.68 25.15 -3.60
CA SER A 295 -14.59 25.90 -4.85
C SER A 295 -13.75 27.17 -4.64
N GLY A 296 -12.92 27.53 -5.62
CA GLY A 296 -12.12 28.76 -5.59
C GLY A 296 -12.96 30.05 -5.50
N ALA A 297 -12.35 31.15 -5.05
CA ALA A 297 -13.03 32.38 -4.64
C ALA A 297 -13.25 33.45 -5.73
N ASP A 298 -12.92 33.19 -6.99
CA ASP A 298 -12.68 34.30 -7.94
C ASP A 298 -13.76 34.43 -9.02
N GLY A 299 -14.77 35.25 -8.72
CA GLY A 299 -15.43 36.17 -9.68
C GLY A 299 -16.37 35.61 -10.74
N GLY A 300 -16.43 34.28 -10.95
CA GLY A 300 -17.42 33.67 -11.83
C GLY A 300 -18.58 33.09 -11.04
N THR A 301 -19.82 33.49 -11.35
CA THR A 301 -21.00 32.69 -10.99
C THR A 301 -20.87 31.37 -11.75
N PRO A 302 -20.77 30.20 -11.10
CA PRO A 302 -20.76 28.94 -11.84
C PRO A 302 -22.08 28.85 -12.62
N PRO A 303 -22.08 28.85 -13.97
CA PRO A 303 -23.28 28.53 -14.70
C PRO A 303 -23.57 27.06 -14.40
N ASN A 304 -24.64 26.78 -13.64
CA ASN A 304 -25.61 25.71 -13.91
C ASN A 304 -26.27 25.19 -12.62
N VAL A 305 -27.60 25.29 -12.63
CA VAL A 305 -28.61 24.73 -11.71
C VAL A 305 -28.62 23.18 -11.61
N ASN A 306 -27.56 22.47 -12.04
CA ASN A 306 -27.53 21.02 -12.28
C ASN A 306 -26.34 20.25 -11.64
N TYR A 307 -25.43 20.95 -10.96
CA TYR A 307 -24.26 20.32 -10.34
C TYR A 307 -24.32 20.41 -8.82
N ALA A 308 -23.64 19.48 -8.15
CA ALA A 308 -23.48 19.47 -6.71
C ALA A 308 -22.12 18.87 -6.33
N ALA A 309 -21.60 19.21 -5.15
CA ALA A 309 -20.37 18.62 -4.62
C ALA A 309 -20.48 17.10 -4.44
N ILE A 310 -21.66 16.64 -4.04
CA ILE A 310 -22.07 15.24 -4.12
C ILE A 310 -23.39 15.20 -4.87
N ASN A 311 -23.39 14.53 -6.02
CA ASN A 311 -24.55 14.38 -6.89
C ASN A 311 -24.86 12.90 -7.13
N LEU A 312 -25.84 12.34 -6.42
CA LEU A 312 -26.23 10.95 -6.53
C LEU A 312 -27.60 10.86 -7.20
N LYS A 313 -27.66 10.12 -8.31
CA LYS A 313 -28.82 10.02 -9.17
C LYS A 313 -29.28 8.57 -9.34
N GLN A 314 -30.58 8.42 -9.57
CA GLN A 314 -31.16 7.15 -9.96
C GLN A 314 -30.72 6.70 -11.36
N THR A 315 -30.69 5.39 -11.61
CA THR A 315 -30.39 4.84 -12.94
C THR A 315 -31.59 4.87 -13.88
N SER A 316 -32.81 4.70 -13.35
CA SER A 316 -34.06 4.66 -14.10
C SER A 316 -35.08 5.60 -13.46
N ASN A 317 -35.89 6.26 -14.28
CA ASN A 317 -37.05 7.04 -13.84
C ASN A 317 -38.31 6.18 -13.64
N VAL A 318 -38.30 4.93 -14.13
CA VAL A 318 -39.42 3.99 -14.07
C VAL A 318 -39.30 3.04 -12.88
N ASP A 319 -38.07 2.73 -12.45
CA ASP A 319 -37.79 1.77 -11.38
C ASP A 319 -37.51 2.50 -10.05
N PRO A 320 -38.44 2.45 -9.08
CA PRO A 320 -38.28 3.09 -7.79
C PRO A 320 -37.15 2.48 -6.96
N ASP A 321 -36.58 1.32 -7.30
CA ASP A 321 -35.48 0.71 -6.54
C ASP A 321 -34.09 1.10 -7.05
N THR A 322 -33.99 2.03 -8.02
CA THR A 322 -32.71 2.44 -8.61
C THR A 322 -32.14 3.77 -8.09
N GLY A 323 -32.74 4.32 -7.02
CA GLY A 323 -32.36 5.61 -6.40
C GLY A 323 -31.32 5.52 -5.27
N CYS A 324 -31.18 6.61 -4.51
CA CYS A 324 -30.23 6.74 -3.40
C CYS A 324 -30.67 5.91 -2.16
N PHE A 325 -30.19 4.67 -2.06
CA PHE A 325 -30.55 3.75 -0.98
C PHE A 325 -29.35 3.42 -0.07
N TRP A 326 -29.54 3.48 1.25
CA TRP A 326 -28.48 3.21 2.25
C TRP A 326 -27.21 4.03 2.01
N ILE A 327 -27.37 5.34 2.04
CA ILE A 327 -26.27 6.29 1.86
C ILE A 327 -25.94 6.92 3.21
N GLU A 328 -24.65 6.98 3.55
CA GLU A 328 -24.15 7.70 4.71
C GLU A 328 -23.18 8.79 4.26
N ILE A 329 -23.44 10.03 4.70
CA ILE A 329 -22.61 11.19 4.44
C ILE A 329 -22.29 11.81 5.80
N GLU A 330 -21.06 11.63 6.26
CA GLU A 330 -20.65 12.10 7.59
C GLU A 330 -19.31 12.84 7.62
N HIS A 331 -19.20 13.80 8.54
CA HIS A 331 -17.98 14.60 8.77
C HIS A 331 -17.44 15.30 7.51
N CYS A 332 -18.29 15.55 6.53
CA CYS A 332 -17.91 16.20 5.29
C CYS A 332 -18.02 17.72 5.42
N ARG A 333 -17.14 18.44 4.71
CA ARG A 333 -17.09 19.90 4.69
C ARG A 333 -17.32 20.39 3.27
N PHE A 334 -18.22 21.35 3.12
CA PHE A 334 -18.60 21.96 1.86
C PHE A 334 -18.38 23.46 1.98
N ARG A 335 -17.49 24.03 1.17
CA ARG A 335 -17.15 25.45 1.24
C ARG A 335 -17.14 26.09 -0.14
N GLY A 336 -18.10 26.96 -0.38
CA GLY A 336 -18.10 27.83 -1.55
C GLY A 336 -17.21 29.06 -1.41
N GLY A 337 -16.82 29.58 -2.57
CA GLY A 337 -16.22 30.91 -2.71
C GLY A 337 -17.22 32.05 -2.50
N ALA A 338 -16.78 33.29 -2.67
CA ALA A 338 -17.60 34.49 -2.49
C ALA A 338 -18.80 34.58 -3.47
N THR A 339 -18.70 33.92 -4.63
CA THR A 339 -19.78 33.79 -5.63
C THR A 339 -20.59 32.50 -5.48
N GLY A 340 -20.38 31.75 -4.39
CA GLY A 340 -21.12 30.54 -4.03
C GLY A 340 -20.56 29.26 -4.66
N MET A 341 -20.75 28.16 -3.93
CA MET A 341 -20.72 26.79 -4.47
C MET A 341 -22.07 26.47 -5.14
N PRO A 342 -22.14 25.58 -6.15
CA PRO A 342 -23.42 24.95 -6.49
C PRO A 342 -23.94 24.12 -5.28
N ASN A 343 -25.05 23.39 -5.42
CA ASN A 343 -25.62 22.59 -4.32
C ASN A 343 -24.55 21.73 -3.63
N ALA A 344 -24.58 21.61 -2.30
CA ALA A 344 -23.60 20.78 -1.61
C ALA A 344 -23.97 19.30 -1.78
N LEU A 345 -25.16 18.91 -1.31
CA LEU A 345 -25.72 17.58 -1.51
C LEU A 345 -26.91 17.63 -2.45
N TRP A 346 -26.87 16.78 -3.46
CA TRP A 346 -27.98 16.54 -4.37
C TRP A 346 -28.23 15.04 -4.46
N LEU A 347 -29.36 14.62 -3.89
CA LEU A 347 -29.82 13.24 -3.95
C LEU A 347 -31.12 13.17 -4.78
N GLU A 348 -31.19 12.24 -5.72
CA GLU A 348 -32.36 12.03 -6.58
C GLU A 348 -32.85 10.57 -6.53
N GLY A 349 -34.16 10.40 -6.75
CA GLY A 349 -34.84 9.10 -6.86
C GLY A 349 -35.42 8.60 -5.55
N ALA A 350 -35.48 7.29 -5.36
CA ALA A 350 -35.90 6.70 -4.09
C ALA A 350 -34.86 6.86 -2.99
N ILE A 351 -34.87 8.05 -2.41
CA ILE A 351 -34.03 8.41 -1.27
C ILE A 351 -34.59 7.68 -0.05
N ASN A 352 -33.93 6.59 0.35
CA ASN A 352 -34.38 5.79 1.48
C ASN A 352 -33.21 5.35 2.37
N ALA A 353 -33.44 5.41 3.69
CA ALA A 353 -32.45 5.07 4.71
C ALA A 353 -31.12 5.81 4.49
N VAL A 354 -31.21 7.13 4.32
CA VAL A 354 -30.08 8.02 4.11
C VAL A 354 -29.74 8.73 5.41
N SER A 355 -28.46 8.74 5.79
CA SER A 355 -27.96 9.46 6.96
C SER A 355 -27.02 10.59 6.51
N ILE A 356 -27.30 11.81 6.96
CA ILE A 356 -26.48 12.99 6.71
C ILE A 356 -26.14 13.59 8.08
N THR A 357 -24.94 13.33 8.57
CA THR A 357 -24.59 13.64 9.97
C THR A 357 -23.27 14.36 10.13
N GLN A 358 -23.21 15.33 11.05
CA GLN A 358 -21.96 16.00 11.43
C GLN A 358 -21.24 16.69 10.27
N ASN A 359 -21.99 17.19 9.28
CA ASN A 359 -21.43 17.89 8.13
C ASN A 359 -21.40 19.41 8.34
N ASN A 360 -20.50 20.10 7.65
CA ASN A 360 -20.45 21.57 7.64
C ASN A 360 -20.70 22.11 6.23
N PHE A 361 -21.72 22.96 6.10
CA PHE A 361 -22.12 23.60 4.85
C PHE A 361 -21.89 25.11 4.96
N ALA A 362 -20.97 25.66 4.15
CA ALA A 362 -20.63 27.08 4.19
C ALA A 362 -20.66 27.71 2.78
N ASN A 363 -21.44 28.79 2.61
CA ASN A 363 -21.54 29.58 1.36
C ASN A 363 -21.84 28.73 0.10
N VAL A 364 -22.83 27.85 0.21
CA VAL A 364 -23.31 26.97 -0.89
C VAL A 364 -24.68 27.47 -1.37
N ASP A 365 -25.09 27.16 -2.60
CA ASP A 365 -26.42 27.55 -3.10
C ASP A 365 -27.55 26.87 -2.31
N THR A 366 -27.68 25.54 -2.42
CA THR A 366 -28.48 24.71 -1.50
C THR A 366 -27.58 23.74 -0.75
N ALA A 367 -27.64 23.69 0.58
CA ALA A 367 -26.85 22.75 1.36
C ALA A 367 -27.32 21.31 1.20
N ILE A 368 -28.62 21.03 1.39
CA ILE A 368 -29.17 19.69 1.19
C ILE A 368 -30.37 19.74 0.26
N ARG A 369 -30.28 19.08 -0.88
CA ARG A 369 -31.36 18.97 -1.85
C ARG A 369 -31.78 17.51 -2.03
N LEU A 370 -33.04 17.24 -1.69
CA LEU A 370 -33.66 15.92 -1.84
C LEU A 370 -34.78 16.02 -2.88
N LEU A 371 -34.63 15.32 -4.00
CA LEU A 371 -35.61 15.32 -5.07
C LEU A 371 -36.21 13.93 -5.24
N ALA A 372 -37.54 13.86 -5.25
CA ALA A 372 -38.25 12.68 -5.72
C ALA A 372 -37.90 12.39 -7.19
N ALA A 373 -38.11 11.15 -7.64
CA ALA A 373 -37.92 10.77 -9.03
C ALA A 373 -38.70 11.69 -10.00
N ASP A 374 -38.04 12.10 -11.08
CA ASP A 374 -38.51 12.88 -12.24
C ASP A 374 -38.24 14.42 -12.23
N ARG A 375 -37.24 14.82 -13.02
CA ARG A 375 -37.04 16.21 -13.51
C ARG A 375 -37.36 16.37 -14.99
N THR A 376 -37.64 15.29 -15.71
CA THR A 376 -37.81 15.28 -17.16
C THR A 376 -39.26 15.36 -17.63
N GLY A 377 -40.24 15.26 -16.71
CA GLY A 377 -41.65 15.56 -16.99
C GLY A 377 -42.34 14.53 -17.88
N THR A 378 -41.85 13.29 -17.92
CA THR A 378 -42.41 12.24 -18.79
C THR A 378 -42.83 10.97 -18.06
N ASP A 379 -42.70 10.87 -16.73
CA ASP A 379 -43.21 9.69 -16.02
C ASP A 379 -43.93 10.05 -14.71
N THR A 380 -45.24 10.22 -14.83
CA THR A 380 -46.17 10.49 -13.73
C THR A 380 -46.64 9.22 -13.01
N ALA A 381 -46.17 8.02 -13.38
CA ALA A 381 -46.71 6.77 -12.85
C ALA A 381 -45.95 6.19 -11.65
N ASN A 382 -44.65 6.50 -11.47
CA ASN A 382 -43.83 5.94 -10.37
C ASN A 382 -43.04 6.96 -9.53
N ALA A 383 -43.26 8.27 -9.73
CA ALA A 383 -42.65 9.36 -8.96
C ALA A 383 -43.15 9.50 -7.49
N ALA A 384 -43.62 8.41 -6.88
CA ALA A 384 -44.47 8.44 -5.69
C ALA A 384 -43.72 8.35 -4.34
N THR A 385 -42.41 8.15 -4.33
CA THR A 385 -41.64 8.03 -3.08
C THR A 385 -40.96 9.34 -2.72
N ILE A 386 -41.60 10.08 -1.82
CA ILE A 386 -40.94 11.12 -1.01
C ILE A 386 -39.76 10.47 -0.28
N PRO A 387 -38.64 11.19 -0.04
CA PRO A 387 -37.57 10.69 0.81
C PRO A 387 -38.10 10.06 2.10
N ASN A 388 -37.73 8.80 2.35
CA ASN A 388 -38.17 8.02 3.51
C ASN A 388 -36.97 7.65 4.37
N GLY A 389 -37.09 7.69 5.70
CA GLY A 389 -35.98 7.31 6.58
C GLY A 389 -34.72 8.16 6.38
N VAL A 390 -34.87 9.45 6.06
CA VAL A 390 -33.73 10.38 6.01
C VAL A 390 -33.45 10.90 7.42
N LYS A 391 -32.23 10.66 7.89
CA LYS A 391 -31.71 11.13 9.18
C LYS A 391 -30.77 12.30 8.93
N MET A 392 -31.01 13.44 9.57
CA MET A 392 -30.11 14.60 9.54
C MET A 392 -29.77 15.01 10.97
N ILE A 393 -28.51 14.90 11.40
CA ILE A 393 -28.10 15.17 12.79
C ILE A 393 -26.80 15.97 12.82
N ASP A 394 -26.72 16.97 13.69
CA ASP A 394 -25.51 17.74 13.97
C ASP A 394 -24.86 18.37 12.73
N ASN A 395 -25.67 18.77 11.73
CA ASN A 395 -25.17 19.48 10.57
C ASN A 395 -25.12 20.99 10.84
N SER A 396 -24.01 21.62 10.47
CA SER A 396 -23.80 23.06 10.56
C SER A 396 -24.08 23.74 9.22
N PHE A 397 -24.78 24.87 9.26
CA PHE A 397 -25.11 25.69 8.09
C PHE A 397 -24.64 27.12 8.34
N GLU A 398 -23.72 27.61 7.52
CA GLU A 398 -23.06 28.91 7.68
C GLU A 398 -23.11 29.73 6.38
N GLY A 399 -23.38 31.04 6.51
CA GLY A 399 -23.35 31.99 5.40
C GLY A 399 -24.66 32.09 4.61
N ILE A 400 -24.58 32.57 3.38
CA ILE A 400 -25.74 32.77 2.51
C ILE A 400 -26.01 31.45 1.76
N LEU A 401 -27.04 30.71 2.18
CA LEU A 401 -27.44 29.43 1.58
C LEU A 401 -28.93 29.13 1.74
N ASP A 402 -29.50 28.35 0.82
CA ASP A 402 -30.74 27.58 1.02
C ASP A 402 -30.40 26.34 1.88
N GLY A 403 -30.94 26.24 3.10
CA GLY A 403 -30.59 25.16 4.05
C GLY A 403 -30.93 23.76 3.56
N ILE A 404 -32.22 23.41 3.61
CA ILE A 404 -32.70 22.08 3.22
C ILE A 404 -33.89 22.26 2.29
N LYS A 405 -33.85 21.60 1.14
CA LYS A 405 -34.87 21.70 0.10
C LYS A 405 -35.41 20.32 -0.25
N PHE A 406 -36.72 20.17 -0.11
CA PHE A 406 -37.46 18.98 -0.53
C PHE A 406 -38.27 19.35 -1.78
N ASN A 407 -38.03 18.66 -2.89
CA ASN A 407 -38.78 18.86 -4.13
C ASN A 407 -39.63 17.61 -4.41
N GLY A 408 -40.95 17.74 -4.29
CA GLY A 408 -41.91 16.74 -4.77
C GLY A 408 -42.27 16.96 -6.25
N ASN A 409 -42.75 15.91 -6.93
CA ASN A 409 -43.26 16.00 -8.30
C ASN A 409 -44.44 16.99 -8.36
N THR A 410 -44.37 17.96 -9.27
CA THR A 410 -45.29 19.10 -9.39
C THR A 410 -46.66 18.77 -9.98
N THR A 411 -47.01 17.50 -10.22
CA THR A 411 -48.17 17.20 -11.08
C THR A 411 -49.43 16.67 -10.40
N THR A 412 -49.43 15.99 -9.25
CA THR A 412 -50.70 15.74 -8.53
C THR A 412 -50.48 15.36 -7.06
N THR A 413 -51.15 16.09 -6.16
CA THR A 413 -51.18 15.91 -4.70
C THR A 413 -49.87 16.16 -3.95
N ASN A 414 -49.76 17.37 -3.36
CA ASN A 414 -48.85 17.68 -2.27
C ASN A 414 -49.10 16.72 -1.09
N LYS A 415 -48.46 15.55 -1.08
CA LYS A 415 -48.37 14.71 0.11
C LYS A 415 -47.29 15.30 1.02
N SER A 416 -47.59 16.41 1.67
CA SER A 416 -46.74 16.93 2.75
C SER A 416 -46.82 15.96 3.93
N ARG A 417 -45.84 15.06 4.09
CA ARG A 417 -45.63 14.38 5.37
C ARG A 417 -44.69 15.25 6.20
N SER A 418 -45.04 15.44 7.47
CA SER A 418 -44.37 16.32 8.41
C SER A 418 -42.85 16.03 8.45
N VAL A 419 -42.03 17.03 8.16
CA VAL A 419 -40.61 16.98 8.51
C VAL A 419 -40.53 17.21 10.02
N GLY A 420 -40.24 16.15 10.78
CA GLY A 420 -39.93 16.28 12.19
C GLY A 420 -38.56 16.93 12.35
N LEU A 421 -38.52 18.24 12.57
CA LEU A 421 -37.29 18.91 12.98
C LEU A 421 -37.15 18.71 14.49
N GLN A 422 -36.30 17.77 14.90
CA GLN A 422 -35.85 17.68 16.28
C GLN A 422 -34.67 18.62 16.43
N VAL A 423 -34.93 19.81 16.99
CA VAL A 423 -33.93 20.82 17.33
C VAL A 423 -33.23 20.43 18.62
#